data_AF-A0A2S7IFI1-F1
#
_entry.id   AF-A0A2S7IFI1-F1
#
_cell.length_a   1.000
_cell.length_b   1.000
_cell.length_c   1.000
_cell.angle_alpha   90.00
_cell.angle_beta   90.00
_cell.angle_gamma   90.00
#
_symmetry.space_group_name_H-M   'P 1'
#
loop_
_entity.id
_entity.type
_entity.pdbx_description
1 polymer ?
#
loop_
_entity_poly.entity_id
_entity_poly.type
_entity_poly.pdbx_seq_one_letter_code
_entity_poly.pdbx_strand_id
1 'polypeptide(L)'
;MKKLHYTVIAALLGLTLSCKKDEDANKGFSENIQNLVSKEMIDELRSRGLNLNEGTNPPVIEGMYLSSPHELVSPYGEEDAYEAGYEFDDLKIRFSNQDQQNLSVKVDLKGSTNGSGQGAFLAGSANKFTLFSEIVSHSEDGDEDPYTATQIRIFSGELTDKGIKNLQTALIMKAKTDPNDVLIPVGSGRIIKDGNGLAEKANGFRMAAPEFPTHLKGTTDIQK
;
A
#
# COMPACT_ATOMS: atom_id res chain seq x y z
N MET A 1 -18.83 64.41 52.59
CA MET A 1 -17.67 64.72 51.72
C MET A 1 -16.51 63.82 52.09
N LYS A 2 -15.65 63.53 51.11
CA LYS A 2 -14.44 62.66 51.12
C LYS A 2 -14.69 61.16 50.92
N LYS A 3 -14.61 60.76 49.64
CA LYS A 3 -14.32 59.41 49.18
C LYS A 3 -12.87 59.06 49.56
N LEU A 4 -12.62 57.84 50.02
CA LEU A 4 -11.26 57.31 50.17
C LEU A 4 -11.15 56.03 49.32
N HIS A 5 -10.29 56.10 48.32
CA HIS A 5 -9.98 55.00 47.41
C HIS A 5 -8.83 54.18 47.99
N TYR A 6 -9.03 52.87 48.11
CA TYR A 6 -7.94 51.92 48.29
C TYR A 6 -7.94 50.94 47.12
N THR A 7 -6.93 51.10 46.28
CA THR A 7 -6.59 50.23 45.17
C THR A 7 -6.15 48.87 45.71
N VAL A 8 -6.93 47.82 45.42
CA VAL A 8 -6.52 46.44 45.66
C VAL A 8 -5.71 45.98 44.45
N ILE A 9 -4.41 45.77 44.64
CA ILE A 9 -3.54 45.10 43.67
C ILE A 9 -3.81 43.60 43.80
N ALA A 10 -4.63 43.06 42.88
CA ALA A 10 -4.80 41.63 42.72
C ALA A 10 -3.60 41.07 41.93
N ALA A 11 -2.65 40.45 42.64
CA ALA A 11 -1.60 39.65 42.03
C ALA A 11 -2.21 38.34 41.50
N LEU A 12 -2.52 38.30 40.20
CA LEU A 12 -2.80 37.04 39.50
C LEU A 12 -1.50 36.25 39.39
N LEU A 13 -1.35 35.21 40.23
CA LEU A 13 -0.42 34.12 39.97
C LEU A 13 -0.87 33.41 38.69
N GLY A 14 -0.18 33.68 37.58
CA GLY A 14 -0.29 32.89 36.37
C GLY A 14 0.31 31.51 36.59
N LEU A 15 -0.54 30.52 36.85
CA LEU A 15 -0.19 29.11 36.70
C LEU A 15 -0.01 28.86 35.20
N THR A 16 1.23 28.98 34.72
CA THR A 16 1.60 28.46 33.41
C THR A 16 1.57 26.95 33.50
N LEU A 17 0.41 26.37 33.17
CA LEU A 17 0.34 24.98 32.72
C LEU A 17 1.25 24.88 31.49
N SER A 18 2.49 24.46 31.73
CA SER A 18 3.33 23.90 30.69
C SER A 18 2.63 22.63 30.23
N CYS A 19 1.77 22.76 29.23
CA CYS A 19 1.37 21.65 28.39
C CYS A 19 2.66 21.08 27.80
N LYS A 20 3.22 20.08 28.48
CA LYS A 20 4.09 19.13 27.80
C LYS A 20 3.23 18.58 26.67
N LYS A 21 3.66 18.86 25.46
CA LYS A 21 3.10 18.31 24.25
C LYS A 21 3.38 16.81 24.36
N ASP A 22 2.39 16.05 24.79
CA ASP A 22 2.42 14.59 24.71
C ASP A 22 2.47 14.28 23.21
N GLU A 23 3.69 14.09 22.68
CA GLU A 23 3.84 13.44 21.39
C GLU A 23 3.28 12.04 21.60
N ASP A 24 2.10 11.77 21.01
CA ASP A 24 1.45 10.46 21.01
C ASP A 24 2.52 9.41 20.72
N ALA A 25 2.90 8.60 21.72
CA ALA A 25 3.91 7.55 21.60
C ALA A 25 3.55 6.48 20.55
N ASN A 26 2.35 6.57 19.96
CA ASN A 26 1.81 5.70 18.93
C ASN A 26 1.69 6.38 17.54
N LYS A 27 2.24 7.57 17.34
CA LYS A 27 2.34 8.21 16.02
C LYS A 27 3.71 7.92 15.39
N GLY A 28 3.72 7.65 14.09
CA GLY A 28 4.89 7.34 13.31
C GLY A 28 4.96 5.89 12.83
N PHE A 29 5.96 5.63 11.98
CA PHE A 29 6.36 4.30 11.54
C PHE A 29 7.60 3.86 12.31
N SER A 30 7.73 2.54 12.52
CA SER A 30 8.89 1.95 13.18
C SER A 30 10.19 2.17 12.41
N GLU A 31 11.33 2.04 13.09
CA GLU A 31 12.65 2.14 12.45
C GLU A 31 12.81 1.14 11.31
N ASN A 32 12.27 -0.07 11.44
CA ASN A 32 12.29 -1.07 10.37
C ASN A 32 11.61 -0.58 9.09
N ILE A 33 10.48 0.12 9.21
CA ILE A 33 9.80 0.73 8.05
C ILE A 33 10.62 1.90 7.51
N GLN A 34 11.17 2.76 8.37
CA GLN A 34 11.97 3.92 7.96
C GLN A 34 13.30 3.53 7.29
N ASN A 35 13.84 2.35 7.62
CA ASN A 35 15.00 1.77 6.96
C ASN A 35 14.67 1.20 5.57
N LEU A 36 13.41 0.82 5.34
CA LEU A 36 12.94 0.31 4.07
C LEU A 36 12.54 1.43 3.11
N VAL A 37 11.81 2.43 3.61
CA VAL A 37 11.30 3.56 2.83
C VAL A 37 11.54 4.87 3.58
N SER A 38 12.07 5.87 2.88
CA SER A 38 12.39 7.15 3.50
C SER A 38 11.13 7.93 3.87
N LYS A 39 11.25 8.80 4.88
CA LYS A 39 10.19 9.73 5.26
C LYS A 39 9.73 10.62 4.10
N GLU A 40 10.65 11.08 3.25
CA GLU A 40 10.33 11.90 2.09
C GLU A 40 9.40 11.17 1.11
N MET A 41 9.70 9.90 0.80
CA MET A 41 8.86 9.07 -0.06
C MET A 41 7.48 8.79 0.57
N ILE A 42 7.44 8.58 1.89
CA ILE A 42 6.17 8.43 2.63
C ILE A 42 5.31 9.70 2.50
N ASP A 43 5.91 10.87 2.70
CA ASP A 43 5.22 12.15 2.61
C ASP A 43 4.77 12.46 1.17
N GLU A 44 5.59 12.12 0.18
CA GLU A 44 5.24 12.23 -1.25
C GLU A 44 4.02 11.38 -1.58
N LEU A 45 4.03 10.08 -1.24
CA LEU A 45 2.90 9.18 -1.50
C LEU A 45 1.63 9.65 -0.80
N ARG A 46 1.74 10.15 0.45
CA ARG A 46 0.62 10.74 1.17
C ARG A 46 0.05 11.95 0.45
N SER A 47 0.91 12.85 -0.04
CA SER A 47 0.49 14.04 -0.79
C SER A 47 -0.25 13.69 -2.10
N ARG A 48 0.08 12.52 -2.67
CA ARG A 48 -0.53 11.95 -3.87
C ARG A 48 -1.77 11.09 -3.58
N GLY A 49 -2.23 11.04 -2.33
CA GLY A 49 -3.50 10.42 -1.95
C GLY A 49 -3.40 8.98 -1.44
N LEU A 50 -2.20 8.47 -1.13
CA LEU A 50 -2.06 7.19 -0.42
C LEU A 50 -2.43 7.38 1.05
N ASN A 51 -3.43 6.62 1.50
CA ASN A 51 -3.80 6.56 2.89
C ASN A 51 -2.81 5.67 3.65
N LEU A 52 -2.18 6.23 4.67
CA LEU A 52 -1.12 5.59 5.44
C LEU A 52 -1.51 5.58 6.91
N ASN A 53 -1.78 4.40 7.44
CA ASN A 53 -2.20 4.15 8.81
C ASN A 53 -0.99 3.85 9.69
N GLU A 54 -0.68 4.78 10.58
CA GLU A 54 0.41 4.67 11.55
C GLU A 54 -0.04 3.97 12.84
N GLY A 55 0.92 3.59 13.67
CA GLY A 55 0.68 2.97 14.98
C GLY A 55 1.32 1.59 15.13
N THR A 56 1.32 1.12 16.38
CA THR A 56 2.04 -0.08 16.82
C THR A 56 1.12 -1.24 17.17
N ASN A 57 -0.19 -1.11 16.93
CA ASN A 57 -1.18 -2.13 17.25
C ASN A 57 -2.12 -2.43 16.06
N PRO A 58 -1.55 -2.91 14.93
CA PRO A 58 -2.33 -3.28 13.75
C PRO A 58 -3.20 -4.52 14.01
N PRO A 59 -4.28 -4.71 13.23
CA PRO A 59 -5.07 -5.94 13.27
C PRO A 59 -4.28 -7.17 12.81
N VAL A 60 -4.81 -8.36 13.08
CA VAL A 60 -4.35 -9.61 12.45
C VAL A 60 -4.94 -9.67 11.04
N ILE A 61 -4.09 -9.52 10.01
CA ILE A 61 -4.51 -9.40 8.61
C ILE A 61 -4.36 -10.70 7.82
N GLU A 62 -3.92 -11.79 8.45
CA GLU A 62 -3.72 -13.08 7.79
C GLU A 62 -4.93 -13.50 6.93
N GLY A 63 -4.64 -14.01 5.75
CA GLY A 63 -5.68 -14.39 4.79
C GLY A 63 -5.26 -14.14 3.36
N MET A 64 -6.21 -14.37 2.44
CA MET A 64 -6.05 -14.10 1.02
C MET A 64 -7.11 -13.10 0.61
N TYR A 65 -6.73 -12.13 -0.22
CA TYR A 65 -7.59 -11.03 -0.64
C TYR A 65 -7.43 -10.80 -2.14
N LEU A 66 -8.52 -10.44 -2.81
CA LEU A 66 -8.54 -10.13 -4.23
C LEU A 66 -8.89 -8.66 -4.42
N SER A 67 -8.00 -7.90 -5.05
CA SER A 67 -8.31 -6.58 -5.56
C SER A 67 -8.76 -6.68 -7.01
N SER A 68 -10.02 -6.35 -7.28
CA SER A 68 -10.64 -6.48 -8.60
C SER A 68 -11.86 -5.54 -8.72
N PRO A 69 -11.83 -4.55 -9.63
CA PRO A 69 -10.71 -4.20 -10.50
C PRO A 69 -9.55 -3.56 -9.72
N HIS A 70 -8.33 -3.67 -10.25
CA HIS A 70 -7.13 -3.05 -9.67
C HIS A 70 -6.78 -1.74 -10.40
N GLU A 71 -7.31 -0.63 -9.90
CA GLU A 71 -7.44 0.63 -10.65
C GLU A 71 -6.38 1.67 -10.24
N LEU A 72 -5.69 2.24 -11.22
CA LEU A 72 -4.68 3.28 -11.03
C LEU A 72 -5.30 4.56 -10.45
N VAL A 73 -4.80 5.04 -9.33
CA VAL A 73 -5.23 6.30 -8.70
C VAL A 73 -4.25 7.43 -9.03
N SER A 74 -2.94 7.15 -8.91
CA SER A 74 -1.90 8.14 -9.18
C SER A 74 -0.81 7.51 -10.04
N PRO A 75 -0.65 7.97 -11.30
CA PRO A 75 0.54 7.66 -12.09
C PRO A 75 1.79 8.26 -11.44
N TYR A 76 2.98 7.81 -11.85
CA TYR A 76 4.24 8.30 -11.28
C TYR A 76 4.68 9.68 -11.81
N GLY A 77 4.06 10.18 -12.88
CA GLY A 77 4.39 11.45 -13.51
C GLY A 77 3.57 11.65 -14.79
N GLU A 78 3.84 12.74 -15.52
CA GLU A 78 3.22 13.00 -16.83
C GLU A 78 3.74 12.06 -17.93
N GLU A 79 4.92 11.47 -17.70
CA GLU A 79 5.57 10.50 -18.57
C GLU A 79 5.08 9.05 -18.33
N ASP A 80 4.19 8.84 -17.37
CA ASP A 80 3.60 7.53 -17.14
C ASP A 80 2.74 7.11 -18.35
N ALA A 81 2.95 5.89 -18.82
CA ALA A 81 2.19 5.33 -19.95
C ALA A 81 0.70 5.12 -19.64
N TYR A 82 0.31 5.17 -18.36
CA TYR A 82 -1.07 5.00 -17.93
C TYR A 82 -1.60 6.22 -17.18
N GLU A 83 -2.87 6.53 -17.40
CA GLU A 83 -3.58 7.60 -16.72
C GLU A 83 -4.40 7.06 -15.53
N ALA A 84 -4.78 7.96 -14.61
CA ALA A 84 -5.68 7.60 -13.52
C ALA A 84 -7.00 7.00 -14.06
N GLY A 85 -7.46 5.92 -13.44
CA GLY A 85 -8.58 5.11 -13.90
C GLY A 85 -8.18 3.91 -14.77
N TYR A 86 -6.92 3.79 -15.18
CA TYR A 86 -6.44 2.58 -15.87
C TYR A 86 -6.59 1.34 -14.99
N GLU A 87 -7.18 0.27 -15.52
CA GLU A 87 -7.36 -1.01 -14.83
C GLU A 87 -6.21 -1.96 -15.17
N PHE A 88 -5.44 -2.34 -14.15
CA PHE A 88 -4.47 -3.42 -14.25
C PHE A 88 -5.13 -4.78 -14.04
N ASP A 89 -4.41 -5.86 -14.36
CA ASP A 89 -4.79 -7.20 -13.93
C ASP A 89 -5.05 -7.24 -12.43
N ASP A 90 -6.08 -7.99 -12.06
CA ASP A 90 -6.45 -8.24 -10.68
C ASP A 90 -5.24 -8.66 -9.84
N LEU A 91 -5.18 -8.15 -8.61
CA LEU A 91 -4.12 -8.47 -7.68
C LEU A 91 -4.64 -9.37 -6.57
N LYS A 92 -4.09 -10.57 -6.48
CA LYS A 92 -4.30 -11.46 -5.34
C LYS A 92 -3.15 -11.36 -4.36
N ILE A 93 -3.50 -11.15 -3.10
CA ILE A 93 -2.57 -10.92 -2.01
C ILE A 93 -2.77 -12.00 -0.95
N ARG A 94 -1.68 -12.58 -0.45
CA ARG A 94 -1.71 -13.48 0.71
C ARG A 94 -0.83 -12.91 1.81
N PHE A 95 -1.42 -12.74 2.99
CA PHE A 95 -0.71 -12.44 4.22
C PHE A 95 -0.66 -13.70 5.10
N SER A 96 0.51 -14.04 5.62
CA SER A 96 0.70 -15.24 6.45
C SER A 96 1.85 -15.07 7.43
N ASN A 97 1.89 -15.91 8.47
CA ASN A 97 2.92 -15.91 9.49
C ASN A 97 3.11 -14.53 10.13
N GLN A 98 2.01 -13.89 10.51
CA GLN A 98 2.05 -12.59 11.17
C GLN A 98 2.59 -12.74 12.60
N ASP A 99 3.61 -11.95 12.93
CA ASP A 99 4.16 -11.81 14.27
C ASP A 99 3.77 -10.44 14.84
N GLN A 100 2.92 -10.44 15.87
CA GLN A 100 2.45 -9.21 16.51
C GLN A 100 3.51 -8.53 17.38
N GLN A 101 4.53 -9.24 17.86
CA GLN A 101 5.59 -8.66 18.67
C GLN A 101 6.59 -7.93 17.78
N ASN A 102 6.97 -8.56 16.67
CA ASN A 102 7.91 -7.99 15.70
C ASN A 102 7.25 -7.09 14.65
N LEU A 103 5.92 -6.98 14.69
CA LEU A 103 5.10 -6.28 13.68
C LEU A 103 5.48 -6.69 12.26
N SER A 104 5.65 -7.99 12.05
CA SER A 104 6.08 -8.55 10.76
C SER A 104 5.06 -9.52 10.20
N VAL A 105 5.07 -9.69 8.89
CA VAL A 105 4.21 -10.64 8.17
C VAL A 105 4.88 -11.05 6.86
N LYS A 106 4.55 -12.24 6.37
CA LYS A 106 4.93 -12.66 5.02
C LYS A 106 3.85 -12.22 4.03
N VAL A 107 4.26 -11.65 2.90
CA VAL A 107 3.37 -11.30 1.80
C VAL A 107 3.73 -12.09 0.54
N ASP A 108 2.72 -12.66 -0.12
CA ASP A 108 2.86 -13.22 -1.46
C ASP A 108 1.85 -12.56 -2.39
N LEU A 109 2.26 -12.33 -3.64
CA LEU A 109 1.45 -11.70 -4.68
C LEU A 109 1.29 -12.60 -5.89
N LYS A 110 0.11 -12.52 -6.51
CA LYS A 110 -0.18 -13.05 -7.83
C LYS A 110 -1.05 -12.09 -8.63
N GLY A 111 -0.80 -12.00 -9.93
CA GLY A 111 -1.43 -11.06 -10.86
C GLY A 111 -0.38 -10.51 -11.81
N SER A 112 -0.46 -9.22 -12.14
CA SER A 112 0.58 -8.51 -12.92
C SER A 112 1.95 -8.47 -12.24
N THR A 113 2.02 -8.69 -10.92
CA THR A 113 3.26 -8.95 -10.19
C THR A 113 3.15 -10.27 -9.46
N ASN A 114 4.02 -11.20 -9.83
CA ASN A 114 4.25 -12.42 -9.06
C ASN A 114 5.48 -12.22 -8.18
N GLY A 115 5.37 -12.49 -6.88
CA GLY A 115 6.48 -12.28 -5.95
C GLY A 115 6.18 -12.71 -4.52
N SER A 116 7.23 -12.85 -3.73
CA SER A 116 7.17 -13.12 -2.30
C SER A 116 8.07 -12.13 -1.57
N GLY A 117 7.53 -11.50 -0.53
CA GLY A 117 8.28 -10.66 0.41
C GLY A 117 8.50 -11.42 1.72
N GLN A 118 9.76 -11.56 2.13
CA GLN A 118 10.11 -12.00 3.47
C GLN A 118 10.40 -10.76 4.34
N GLY A 119 9.81 -10.68 5.53
CA GLY A 119 10.07 -9.58 6.48
C GLY A 119 9.34 -8.28 6.15
N ALA A 120 8.09 -8.34 5.71
CA ALA A 120 7.26 -7.14 5.54
C ALA A 120 6.85 -6.59 6.93
N PHE A 121 6.82 -5.27 7.08
CA PHE A 121 6.60 -4.58 8.36
C PHE A 121 5.24 -3.88 8.41
N LEU A 122 4.52 -4.11 9.51
CA LEU A 122 3.18 -3.59 9.77
C LEU A 122 3.19 -2.35 10.65
N ALA A 123 2.28 -1.44 10.34
CA ALA A 123 1.85 -0.36 11.19
C ALA A 123 0.32 -0.28 11.18
N GLY A 124 -0.25 0.32 12.22
CA GLY A 124 -1.69 0.55 12.28
C GLY A 124 -2.26 0.58 13.69
N SER A 125 -3.58 0.71 13.73
CA SER A 125 -4.35 0.76 14.97
C SER A 125 -5.77 0.26 14.73
N ALA A 126 -6.32 -0.43 15.73
CA ALA A 126 -7.65 -1.03 15.68
C ALA A 126 -7.79 -1.97 14.46
N ASN A 127 -8.67 -1.63 13.52
CA ASN A 127 -8.87 -2.42 12.30
C ASN A 127 -8.16 -1.85 11.07
N LYS A 128 -7.36 -0.79 11.22
CA LYS A 128 -6.62 -0.17 10.11
C LYS A 128 -5.17 -0.60 10.13
N PHE A 129 -4.60 -0.81 8.94
CA PHE A 129 -3.21 -1.20 8.81
C PHE A 129 -2.54 -0.53 7.60
N THR A 130 -1.22 -0.49 7.64
CA THR A 130 -0.34 -0.29 6.49
C THR A 130 0.80 -1.28 6.59
N LEU A 131 1.06 -2.01 5.50
CA LEU A 131 2.16 -2.94 5.36
C LEU A 131 3.18 -2.38 4.37
N PHE A 132 4.46 -2.49 4.69
CA PHE A 132 5.57 -2.20 3.77
C PHE A 132 6.38 -3.47 3.54
N SER A 133 6.64 -3.81 2.28
CA SER A 133 7.44 -4.98 1.91
C SER A 133 8.39 -4.64 0.78
N GLU A 134 9.63 -5.13 0.85
CA GLU A 134 10.42 -5.30 -0.36
C GLU A 134 9.96 -6.59 -1.06
N ILE A 135 9.78 -6.53 -2.37
CA ILE A 135 9.42 -7.68 -3.21
C ILE A 135 10.32 -7.69 -4.43
N VAL A 136 10.90 -8.85 -4.71
CA VAL A 136 11.63 -9.10 -5.95
C VAL A 136 10.72 -9.87 -6.90
N SER A 137 10.45 -9.30 -8.08
CA SER A 137 9.69 -9.91 -9.16
C SER A 137 10.61 -10.20 -10.35
N HIS A 138 10.29 -11.23 -11.09
CA HIS A 138 11.00 -11.65 -12.31
C HIS A 138 9.96 -11.87 -13.41
N SER A 139 10.41 -11.76 -14.65
CA SER A 139 9.65 -12.20 -15.83
C SER A 139 9.38 -13.72 -15.78
N GLU A 140 8.54 -14.22 -16.68
CA GLU A 140 8.26 -15.66 -16.72
C GLU A 140 9.47 -16.44 -17.27
N ASP A 141 9.59 -17.71 -16.86
CA ASP A 141 10.65 -18.59 -17.34
C ASP A 141 10.51 -18.80 -18.87
N GLY A 142 11.53 -18.40 -19.63
CA GLY A 142 11.55 -18.56 -21.08
C GLY A 142 11.23 -17.29 -21.87
N ASP A 143 11.00 -16.15 -21.20
CA ASP A 143 10.93 -14.85 -21.87
C ASP A 143 12.25 -14.55 -22.60
N GLU A 144 12.15 -14.10 -23.86
CA GLU A 144 13.32 -13.79 -24.70
C GLU A 144 14.17 -12.65 -24.10
N ASP A 145 13.51 -11.73 -23.40
CA ASP A 145 14.11 -10.59 -22.70
C ASP A 145 13.72 -10.59 -21.22
N PRO A 146 14.42 -11.36 -20.36
CA PRO A 146 14.04 -11.48 -18.98
C PRO A 146 14.28 -10.18 -18.23
N TYR A 147 13.34 -9.81 -17.36
CA TYR A 147 13.48 -8.67 -16.46
C TYR A 147 13.52 -9.11 -15.01
N THR A 148 14.18 -8.29 -14.18
CA THR A 148 14.12 -8.38 -12.73
C THR A 148 13.76 -7.02 -12.16
N ALA A 149 12.97 -6.99 -11.10
CA ALA A 149 12.61 -5.75 -10.42
C ALA A 149 12.53 -5.95 -8.91
N THR A 150 13.21 -5.07 -8.19
CA THR A 150 13.06 -4.92 -6.74
C THR A 150 12.14 -3.74 -6.49
N GLN A 151 11.02 -3.99 -5.83
CA GLN A 151 9.99 -3.00 -5.55
C GLN A 151 9.78 -2.87 -4.05
N ILE A 152 9.53 -1.64 -3.58
CA ILE A 152 8.87 -1.45 -2.30
C ILE A 152 7.36 -1.46 -2.58
N ARG A 153 6.66 -2.39 -1.96
CA ARG A 153 5.22 -2.56 -2.05
C ARG A 153 4.57 -2.16 -0.74
N ILE A 154 3.55 -1.31 -0.85
CA ILE A 154 2.79 -0.80 0.29
C ILE A 154 1.35 -1.27 0.13
N PHE A 155 0.74 -1.77 1.20
CA PHE A 155 -0.68 -2.16 1.24
C PHE A 155 -1.33 -1.47 2.42
N SER A 156 -2.43 -0.78 2.21
CA SER A 156 -3.08 -0.01 3.27
C SER A 156 -4.60 -0.11 3.16
N GLY A 157 -5.28 -0.23 4.29
CA GLY A 157 -6.73 -0.34 4.29
C GLY A 157 -7.29 -0.61 5.68
N GLU A 158 -8.58 -0.93 5.68
CA GLU A 158 -9.35 -1.26 6.88
C GLU A 158 -9.82 -2.72 6.79
N LEU A 159 -9.36 -3.56 7.72
CA LEU A 159 -9.78 -4.96 7.80
C LEU A 159 -11.23 -5.05 8.28
N THR A 160 -11.99 -5.90 7.59
CA THR A 160 -13.38 -6.25 7.92
C THR A 160 -13.57 -7.76 7.83
N ASP A 161 -14.71 -8.25 8.29
CA ASP A 161 -15.04 -9.68 8.18
C ASP A 161 -15.11 -10.18 6.73
N LYS A 162 -15.45 -9.30 5.79
CA LYS A 162 -15.60 -9.61 4.36
C LYS A 162 -14.31 -9.50 3.55
N GLY A 163 -13.33 -8.73 4.03
CA GLY A 163 -12.14 -8.38 3.25
C GLY A 163 -11.51 -7.07 3.72
N ILE A 164 -10.72 -6.45 2.86
CA ILE A 164 -10.02 -5.19 3.14
C ILE A 164 -10.78 -4.06 2.46
N LYS A 165 -11.45 -3.24 3.26
CA LYS A 165 -12.18 -2.07 2.80
C LYS A 165 -11.20 -0.97 2.41
N ASN A 166 -11.49 -0.31 1.29
CA ASN A 166 -10.71 0.78 0.71
C ASN A 166 -9.22 0.43 0.58
N LEU A 167 -8.92 -0.80 0.13
CA LEU A 167 -7.55 -1.20 -0.12
C LEU A 167 -6.90 -0.24 -1.11
N GLN A 168 -5.79 0.37 -0.70
CA GLN A 168 -4.84 1.04 -1.59
C GLN A 168 -3.52 0.29 -1.55
N THR A 169 -2.87 0.22 -2.69
CA THR A 169 -1.51 -0.26 -2.83
C THR A 169 -0.63 0.84 -3.40
N ALA A 170 0.65 0.80 -3.07
CA ALA A 170 1.64 1.53 -3.83
C ALA A 170 2.77 0.60 -4.23
N LEU A 171 3.39 0.90 -5.36
CA LEU A 171 4.63 0.27 -5.79
C LEU A 171 5.64 1.37 -6.07
N ILE A 172 6.85 1.24 -5.54
CA ILE A 172 7.99 2.10 -5.82
C ILE A 172 9.09 1.22 -6.41
N MET A 173 9.63 1.61 -7.55
CA MET A 173 10.72 0.88 -8.18
C MET A 173 12.05 1.21 -7.50
N LYS A 174 12.68 0.23 -6.85
CA LYS A 174 13.97 0.41 -6.16
C LYS A 174 15.15 0.06 -7.05
N ALA A 175 15.03 -0.99 -7.86
CA ALA A 175 16.02 -1.41 -8.83
C ALA A 175 15.37 -2.26 -9.92
N LYS A 176 15.89 -2.20 -11.16
CA LYS A 176 15.44 -3.08 -12.25
C LYS A 176 16.58 -3.46 -13.19
N THR A 177 16.47 -4.64 -13.78
CA THR A 177 17.09 -5.01 -15.06
C THR A 177 15.93 -5.18 -16.04
N ASP A 178 15.86 -4.32 -17.05
CA ASP A 178 14.69 -4.21 -17.93
C ASP A 178 15.16 -3.81 -19.34
N PRO A 179 15.61 -4.77 -20.16
CA PRO A 179 16.23 -4.50 -21.46
C PRO A 179 15.33 -3.76 -22.45
N ASN A 180 14.01 -3.92 -22.30
CA ASN A 180 12.99 -3.36 -23.18
C ASN A 180 12.32 -2.10 -22.63
N ASP A 181 12.74 -1.64 -21.46
CA ASP A 181 12.24 -0.45 -20.76
C ASP A 181 10.70 -0.44 -20.59
N VAL A 182 10.13 -1.60 -20.23
CA VAL A 182 8.67 -1.77 -20.07
C VAL A 182 8.18 -1.47 -18.65
N LEU A 183 9.08 -1.44 -17.67
CA LEU A 183 8.78 -1.14 -16.27
C LEU A 183 8.98 0.34 -15.98
N ILE A 184 8.30 0.86 -14.95
CA ILE A 184 8.49 2.25 -14.52
C ILE A 184 9.95 2.55 -14.13
N PRO A 185 10.40 3.81 -14.22
CA PRO A 185 11.78 4.19 -13.86
C PRO A 185 12.10 3.92 -12.38
N VAL A 186 13.37 3.69 -12.07
CA VAL A 186 13.84 3.61 -10.68
C VAL A 186 13.54 4.93 -9.95
N GLY A 187 13.05 4.83 -8.71
CA GLY A 187 12.59 5.95 -7.90
C GLY A 187 11.14 6.37 -8.15
N SER A 188 10.55 5.93 -9.26
CA SER A 188 9.15 6.22 -9.58
C SER A 188 8.20 5.29 -8.81
N GLY A 189 6.97 5.75 -8.58
CA GLY A 189 5.96 4.91 -7.94
C GLY A 189 4.53 5.26 -8.33
N ARG A 190 3.66 4.24 -8.32
CA ARG A 190 2.23 4.36 -8.61
C ARG A 190 1.40 4.07 -7.36
N ILE A 191 0.23 4.70 -7.24
CA ILE A 191 -0.79 4.38 -6.25
C ILE A 191 -1.98 3.76 -6.95
N ILE A 192 -2.42 2.60 -6.49
CA ILE A 192 -3.49 1.80 -7.09
C ILE A 192 -4.50 1.48 -5.98
N LYS A 193 -5.78 1.28 -6.31
CA LYS A 193 -6.81 0.90 -5.35
C LYS A 193 -7.57 -0.34 -5.82
N ASP A 194 -8.30 -0.93 -4.89
CA ASP A 194 -9.46 -1.72 -5.24
C ASP A 194 -10.59 -0.82 -5.76
N GLY A 195 -11.00 -1.00 -7.01
CA GLY A 195 -11.98 -0.12 -7.65
C GLY A 195 -13.39 -0.25 -7.08
N ASN A 196 -13.72 -1.39 -6.49
CA ASN A 196 -15.02 -1.64 -5.83
C ASN A 196 -15.02 -1.21 -4.34
N GLY A 197 -13.87 -0.76 -3.82
CA GLY A 197 -13.71 -0.32 -2.44
C GLY A 197 -13.69 -1.47 -1.42
N LEU A 198 -13.62 -2.73 -1.85
CA LEU A 198 -13.50 -3.89 -0.98
C LEU A 198 -12.72 -5.00 -1.70
N ALA A 199 -11.48 -5.22 -1.26
CA ALA A 199 -10.73 -6.40 -1.65
C ALA A 199 -11.25 -7.60 -0.86
N GLU A 200 -12.10 -8.41 -1.48
CA GLU A 200 -12.81 -9.52 -0.83
C GLU A 200 -11.87 -10.66 -0.43
N LYS A 201 -12.24 -11.39 0.63
CA LYS A 201 -11.54 -12.62 1.01
C LYS A 201 -11.63 -13.66 -0.12
N ALA A 202 -10.48 -14.25 -0.45
CA ALA A 202 -10.38 -15.31 -1.44
C ALA A 202 -10.22 -16.68 -0.77
N ASN A 203 -10.86 -17.72 -1.34
CA ASN A 203 -10.77 -19.10 -0.84
C ASN A 203 -9.51 -19.84 -1.31
N GLY A 204 -8.72 -19.24 -2.21
CA GLY A 204 -7.53 -19.87 -2.76
C GLY A 204 -6.58 -18.91 -3.46
N PHE A 205 -5.29 -19.24 -3.44
CA PHE A 205 -4.20 -18.44 -4.00
C PHE A 205 -3.86 -18.78 -5.46
N ARG A 206 -4.86 -19.17 -6.25
CA ARG A 206 -4.74 -19.35 -7.70
C ARG A 206 -5.52 -18.24 -8.39
N MET A 207 -4.99 -17.63 -9.44
CA MET A 207 -5.78 -16.73 -10.28
C MET A 207 -6.79 -17.55 -11.08
N ALA A 208 -7.95 -16.98 -11.39
CA ALA A 208 -8.83 -17.59 -12.40
C ALA A 208 -8.06 -17.63 -13.73
N ALA A 209 -8.30 -18.66 -14.55
CA ALA A 209 -7.75 -18.66 -15.90
C ALA A 209 -8.31 -17.41 -16.63
N PRO A 210 -7.49 -16.69 -17.42
CA PRO A 210 -8.00 -15.61 -18.23
C PRO A 210 -9.15 -16.14 -19.08
N GLU A 211 -10.31 -15.46 -19.06
CA GLU A 211 -11.41 -15.82 -19.95
C GLU A 211 -10.96 -15.51 -21.38
N PHE A 212 -10.58 -16.54 -22.14
CA PHE A 212 -10.37 -16.38 -23.56
C PHE A 212 -11.71 -15.98 -24.20
N PRO A 213 -11.81 -14.84 -24.89
CA PRO A 213 -13.03 -14.50 -25.61
C PRO A 213 -13.33 -15.62 -26.62
N THR A 214 -14.48 -16.27 -26.48
CA THR A 214 -14.91 -17.43 -27.28
C THR A 214 -15.29 -17.08 -28.72
N HIS A 215 -14.86 -15.93 -29.24
CA HIS A 215 -15.16 -15.46 -30.58
C HIS A 215 -14.03 -15.67 -31.58
N LEU A 216 -13.53 -16.89 -31.71
CA LEU A 216 -12.93 -17.38 -32.96
C LEU A 216 -13.27 -18.88 -33.16
N LYS A 217 -14.57 -19.20 -33.29
CA LYS A 217 -14.97 -20.33 -34.14
C LYS A 217 -14.88 -19.87 -35.59
N GLY A 218 -13.65 -19.79 -36.09
CA GLY A 218 -13.36 -19.62 -37.51
C GLY A 218 -13.57 -20.96 -38.21
N THR A 219 -14.67 -21.04 -38.95
CA THR A 219 -15.06 -22.10 -39.89
C THR A 219 -13.91 -22.54 -40.79
N THR A 220 -13.50 -23.81 -40.66
CA THR A 220 -12.75 -24.50 -41.70
C THR A 220 -13.73 -24.91 -42.80
N ASP A 221 -14.03 -24.00 -43.72
CA ASP A 221 -14.63 -24.38 -45.01
C ASP A 221 -13.50 -24.76 -45.98
N ILE A 222 -13.42 -26.06 -46.18
CA ILE A 222 -12.68 -26.71 -47.26
C ILE A 222 -13.46 -26.47 -48.54
N GLN A 223 -12.93 -25.70 -49.49
CA GLN A 223 -13.34 -25.79 -50.90
C GLN A 223 -12.17 -25.50 -51.85
N LYS A 224 -11.79 -26.59 -52.56
CA LYS A 224 -11.19 -26.71 -53.89
C LYS A 224 -9.85 -26.04 -54.21
#